data_AF-A0A6B3I900-F1
#
_entry.id   AF-A0A6B3I900-F1
#
_cell.length_a   1.000
_cell.length_b   1.000
_cell.length_c   1.000
_cell.angle_alpha   90.00
_cell.angle_beta   90.00
_cell.angle_gamma   90.00
#
_symmetry.space_group_name_H-M   'P 1'
#
loop_
_entity.id
_entity.type
_entity.pdbx_description
1 polymer ?
#
loop_
_entity_poly.entity_id
_entity_poly.type
_entity_poly.pdbx_seq_one_letter_code
_entity_poly.pdbx_strand_id
1 'polypeptide(L)' 'EGLVAYGMSEVEASLWMAALEPIRTSREAPLKDGVHRALGRPPRDIADVFRDAAAEGAWG' A
#
# COMPACT_ATOMS: atom_id res chain seq x y z
N GLU A 1 16.40 13.99 7.17
CA GLU A 1 15.24 14.16 8.05
C GLU A 1 14.12 13.22 7.62
N GLY A 2 13.41 12.59 8.55
CA GLY A 2 12.34 11.59 8.27
C GLY A 2 10.94 12.15 8.52
N LEU A 3 9.93 11.28 8.62
CA LEU A 3 8.53 11.66 8.86
C LEU A 3 8.33 12.56 10.10
N VAL A 4 9.19 12.41 11.13
CA VAL A 4 9.16 13.27 12.33
C VAL A 4 9.39 14.75 12.00
N ALA A 5 10.27 15.06 11.03
CA ALA A 5 10.51 16.45 10.61
C ALA A 5 9.30 17.08 9.90
N TYR A 6 8.35 16.24 9.46
CA TYR A 6 7.08 16.67 8.88
C TYR A 6 5.93 16.65 9.91
N GLY A 7 6.24 16.61 11.22
CA GLY A 7 5.26 16.74 12.30
C GLY A 7 4.63 15.42 12.78
N MET A 8 5.11 14.28 12.29
CA MET A 8 4.65 12.97 12.76
C MET A 8 5.26 12.63 14.12
N SER A 9 4.51 11.96 15.00
CA SER A 9 5.08 11.45 16.25
C SER A 9 6.14 10.36 15.98
N GLU A 10 7.07 10.15 16.92
CA GLU A 10 8.06 9.07 16.79
C GLU A 10 7.41 7.69 16.69
N VAL A 11 6.29 7.48 17.39
CA VAL A 11 5.54 6.22 17.37
C VAL A 11 4.96 5.97 15.98
N GLU A 12 4.29 6.96 15.39
CA GLU A 12 3.71 6.84 14.05
C GLU A 12 4.79 6.70 12.98
N ALA A 13 5.88 7.46 13.08
CA ALA A 13 7.00 7.36 12.15
C ALA A 13 7.62 5.96 12.19
N SER A 14 7.77 5.40 13.39
CA SER A 14 8.28 4.03 13.58
C SER A 14 7.35 2.98 13.00
N LEU A 15 6.03 3.16 13.15
CA LEU A 15 5.03 2.28 12.56
C LEU A 15 5.11 2.27 11.03
N TRP A 16 5.19 3.44 10.39
CA TRP A 16 5.32 3.55 8.95
C TRP A 16 6.64 2.96 8.42
N MET A 17 7.74 3.19 9.13
CA MET A 17 9.03 2.61 8.77
C MET A 17 8.99 1.07 8.86
N ALA A 18 8.37 0.52 9.90
CA ALA A 18 8.20 -0.92 10.05
C ALA A 18 7.33 -1.52 8.93
N ALA A 19 6.29 -0.81 8.48
CA ALA A 19 5.42 -1.25 7.38
C ALA A 19 6.15 -1.31 6.02
N LEU A 20 7.20 -0.51 5.83
CA LEU A 20 8.00 -0.50 4.59
C LEU A 20 9.05 -1.62 4.54
N GLU A 21 9.45 -2.17 5.69
CA GLU A 21 10.48 -3.21 5.76
C GLU A 21 10.14 -4.47 4.93
N PRO A 22 8.92 -5.04 4.98
CA PRO A 22 8.55 -6.18 4.13
C PRO A 22 8.65 -5.89 2.62
N ILE A 23 8.37 -4.64 2.22
CA ILE A 23 8.47 -4.19 0.83
C ILE A 23 9.95 -4.12 0.42
N ARG A 24 10.78 -3.48 1.25
CA ARG A 24 12.22 -3.32 0.99
C ARG A 24 12.99 -4.64 0.97
N THR A 25 12.51 -5.63 1.72
CA THR A 25 13.09 -6.97 1.80
C THR A 25 12.43 -7.97 0.85
N SER A 26 11.58 -7.50 -0.07
CA SER A 26 10.87 -8.32 -1.08
C SER A 26 10.02 -9.45 -0.50
N ARG A 27 9.62 -9.36 0.78
CA ARG A 27 8.76 -10.36 1.43
C ARG A 27 7.35 -10.37 0.86
N GLU A 28 6.91 -9.26 0.28
CA GLU A 28 5.61 -9.09 -0.38
C GLU A 28 5.65 -9.39 -1.89
N ALA A 29 6.82 -9.67 -2.47
CA ALA A 29 6.96 -9.93 -3.90
C ALA A 29 6.29 -11.24 -4.39
N PRO A 30 6.23 -12.34 -3.61
CA PRO A 30 5.64 -13.59 -4.08
C PRO A 30 4.14 -13.44 -4.40
N LEU A 31 3.77 -13.75 -5.63
CA LEU A 31 2.36 -13.79 -6.04
C LEU A 31 1.56 -14.78 -5.20
N LYS A 32 0.31 -14.40 -4.89
CA LYS A 32 -0.67 -15.20 -4.14
C LYS A 32 -1.99 -15.26 -4.91
N ASP A 33 -2.78 -16.28 -4.64
CA ASP A 33 -4.08 -16.55 -5.28
C ASP A 33 -5.29 -16.20 -4.39
N GLY A 34 -5.06 -15.45 -3.31
CA GLY A 34 -6.07 -15.17 -2.29
C GLY A 34 -7.35 -14.54 -2.84
N VAL A 35 -7.25 -13.65 -3.85
CA VAL A 35 -8.43 -13.03 -4.48
C VAL A 35 -9.27 -14.08 -5.22
N HIS A 36 -8.64 -14.99 -5.95
CA HIS A 36 -9.34 -16.08 -6.60
C HIS A 36 -10.04 -16.97 -5.56
N ARG A 37 -9.34 -17.33 -4.48
CA ARG A 37 -9.87 -18.21 -3.44
C ARG A 37 -11.02 -17.58 -2.63
N ALA A 38 -10.91 -16.29 -2.31
CA ALA A 38 -11.89 -15.60 -1.49
C ALA A 38 -13.09 -15.08 -2.29
N LEU A 39 -12.87 -14.60 -3.52
CA LEU A 39 -13.87 -13.85 -4.29
C LEU A 39 -14.24 -14.50 -5.63
N GLY A 40 -13.58 -15.59 -6.05
CA GLY A 40 -13.90 -16.29 -7.30
C GLY A 40 -13.63 -15.50 -8.58
N ARG A 41 -12.85 -14.41 -8.51
CA ARG A 41 -12.52 -13.52 -9.63
C ARG A 41 -11.02 -13.18 -9.65
N PRO A 42 -10.45 -12.70 -10.78
CA PRO A 42 -9.09 -12.18 -10.79
C PRO A 42 -8.93 -10.91 -9.93
N PRO A 43 -7.70 -10.62 -9.43
CA PRO A 43 -7.37 -9.32 -8.86
C PRO A 43 -7.65 -8.21 -9.88
N ARG A 44 -7.98 -7.02 -9.38
CA ARG A 44 -8.12 -5.83 -10.24
C ARG A 44 -6.73 -5.40 -10.71
N ASP A 45 -6.66 -4.82 -11.90
CA ASP A 45 -5.46 -4.11 -12.33
C ASP A 45 -5.27 -2.86 -11.44
N ILE A 46 -4.03 -2.63 -10.99
CA ILE A 46 -3.72 -1.50 -10.11
C ILE A 46 -3.90 -0.15 -10.82
N ALA A 47 -3.70 -0.09 -12.13
CA ALA A 47 -3.92 1.12 -12.92
C ALA A 47 -5.41 1.49 -12.95
N ASP A 48 -6.32 0.51 -12.97
CA ASP A 48 -7.75 0.75 -12.89
C ASP A 48 -8.13 1.30 -11.50
N VAL A 49 -7.52 0.77 -10.43
CA VAL A 49 -7.74 1.29 -9.07
C VAL A 49 -7.32 2.76 -8.97
N PHE A 50 -6.15 3.13 -9.50
CA PHE A 50 -5.70 4.52 -9.47
C PHE A 50 -6.53 5.44 -10.36
N ARG A 51 -7.00 4.95 -11.51
CA ARG A 51 -7.85 5.74 -12.41
C ARG A 51 -9.20 6.06 -11.77
N ASP A 52 -9.82 5.08 -11.11
CA ASP A 52 -11.08 5.27 -10.40
C ASP A 52 -10.90 6.25 -9.23
N ALA A 53 -9.85 6.07 -8.41
CA ALA A 53 -9.56 6.98 -7.29
C ALA A 53 -9.30 8.42 -7.75
N ALA A 54 -8.62 8.61 -8.88
CA ALA A 54 -8.42 9.93 -9.46
C ALA A 54 -9.74 10.56 -9.92
N ALA A 55 -10.62 9.78 -10.56
CA ALA A 55 -11.95 10.24 -10.96
C ALA A 55 -12.83 10.62 -9.76
N GLU A 56 -12.63 9.98 -8.61
CA GLU A 56 -13.27 10.30 -7.33
C GLU A 56 -12.65 11.51 -6.60
N GLY A 57 -11.57 12.07 -7.13
CA GLY A 57 -10.91 13.25 -6.55
C GLY A 57 -9.99 12.95 -5.36
N ALA A 58 -9.50 11.71 -5.22
CA ALA A 58 -8.65 11.30 -4.09
C ALA A 58 -7.31 12.07 -3.96
N TRP A 59 -6.91 12.77 -5.02
CA TRP A 59 -5.67 13.55 -5.10
C TRP A 59 -5.89 15.07 -5.03
N GLY A 60 -7.15 15.50 -4.87
CA GLY A 60 -7.57 16.91 -4.82
C GLY A 60 -7.46 17.53 -3.44
#